data_AF-A0A7S1W6A2-F1
#
_entry.id   AF-A0A7S1W6A2-F1
#
_cell.length_a   1.000
_cell.length_b   1.000
_cell.length_c   1.000
_cell.angle_alpha   90.00
_cell.angle_beta   90.00
_cell.angle_gamma   90.00
#
_symmetry.space_group_name_H-M   'P 1'
#
loop_
_entity.id
_entity.type
_entity.pdbx_description
1 polymer ?
#
loop_
_entity_poly.entity_id
_entity_poly.type
_entity_poly.pdbx_seq_one_letter_code
_entity_poly.pdbx_strand_id
1 'polypeptide(L)'
;VESGVARTRRSLVEGLVAACMRNLELVSGVKRIFSTSNMPMPTQRSEYLKGALNDLAVFRDEAVRVGALSKDECKAVVVEVIHEATKGLHAAVKHVLANAKRQQESLDKLNRNKAKAAPADKPREKIVMQLYLDVHEYGDMLRGFGVNKETDEAFKALLALVNDRAQWVLNECQGPEPADTH
;
A
#
# COMPACT_ATOMS: atom_id res chain seq x y z
N VAL A 1 -21.11 -26.87 -6.82
CA VAL A 1 -19.91 -27.57 -6.32
C VAL A 1 -18.72 -27.06 -7.10
N GLU A 2 -17.76 -26.42 -6.44
CA GLU A 2 -16.54 -25.93 -7.10
C GLU A 2 -15.66 -27.11 -7.51
N SER A 3 -15.09 -27.07 -8.71
CA SER A 3 -14.23 -28.13 -9.22
C SER A 3 -12.92 -28.21 -8.42
N GLY A 4 -12.32 -29.41 -8.35
CA GLY A 4 -11.02 -29.58 -7.67
C GLY A 4 -9.93 -28.66 -8.23
N VAL A 5 -9.94 -28.43 -9.56
CA VAL A 5 -9.01 -27.52 -10.25
C VAL A 5 -9.18 -26.07 -9.78
N ALA A 6 -10.41 -25.57 -9.70
CA ALA A 6 -10.68 -24.21 -9.23
C ALA A 6 -10.23 -24.01 -7.78
N ARG A 7 -10.45 -25.02 -6.91
CA ARG A 7 -9.98 -24.99 -5.53
C ARG A 7 -8.46 -24.93 -5.43
N THR A 8 -7.75 -25.75 -6.19
CA THR A 8 -6.27 -25.75 -6.20
C THR A 8 -5.71 -24.41 -6.67
N ARG A 9 -6.26 -23.83 -7.75
CA ARG A 9 -5.85 -22.51 -8.25
C ARG A 9 -6.06 -21.43 -7.20
N ARG A 10 -7.21 -21.44 -6.53
CA ARG A 10 -7.52 -20.50 -5.45
C ARG A 10 -6.50 -20.59 -4.31
N SER A 11 -6.22 -21.80 -3.81
CA SER A 11 -5.24 -21.98 -2.72
C SER A 11 -3.83 -21.56 -3.12
N LEU A 12 -3.44 -21.76 -4.39
CA LEU A 12 -2.17 -21.25 -4.92
C LEU A 12 -2.12 -19.72 -4.88
N VAL A 13 -3.16 -19.06 -5.40
CA VAL A 13 -3.27 -17.60 -5.40
C VAL A 13 -3.25 -17.05 -3.97
N GLU A 14 -4.06 -17.62 -3.06
CA GLU A 14 -4.11 -17.22 -1.66
C GLU A 14 -2.74 -17.34 -0.97
N GLY A 15 -2.01 -18.44 -1.21
CA GLY A 15 -0.67 -18.64 -0.66
C GLY A 15 0.35 -17.61 -1.17
N LEU A 16 0.30 -17.26 -2.46
CA LEU A 16 1.17 -16.25 -3.06
C LEU A 16 0.80 -14.83 -2.62
N VAL A 17 -0.50 -14.53 -2.47
CA VAL A 17 -0.99 -13.27 -1.90
C VAL A 17 -0.47 -13.13 -0.47
N ALA A 18 -0.64 -14.16 0.37
CA ALA A 18 -0.12 -14.16 1.73
C ALA A 18 1.40 -13.95 1.76
N ALA A 19 2.14 -14.50 0.80
CA ALA A 19 3.57 -14.30 0.69
C ALA A 19 3.95 -12.83 0.43
N CYS A 20 3.28 -12.18 -0.53
CA CYS A 20 3.50 -10.76 -0.81
C CYS A 20 3.09 -9.90 0.40
N MET A 21 1.98 -10.24 1.04
CA MET A 21 1.42 -9.47 2.16
C MET A 21 2.31 -9.45 3.39
N ARG A 22 3.15 -10.48 3.64
CA ARG A 22 4.13 -10.48 4.75
C ARG A 22 4.98 -9.20 4.80
N ASN A 23 5.39 -8.69 3.64
CA ASN A 23 6.16 -7.44 3.55
C ASN A 23 5.25 -6.22 3.42
N LEU A 24 4.19 -6.31 2.62
CA LEU A 24 3.29 -5.17 2.36
C LEU A 24 2.54 -4.71 3.63
N GLU A 25 2.21 -5.62 4.56
CA GLU A 25 1.56 -5.29 5.83
C GLU A 25 2.44 -4.45 6.77
N LEU A 26 3.76 -4.43 6.55
CA LEU A 26 4.70 -3.58 7.29
C LEU A 26 4.48 -2.08 7.03
N VAL A 27 3.65 -1.72 6.05
CA VAL A 27 3.12 -0.35 5.88
C VAL A 27 2.47 0.19 7.16
N SER A 28 1.92 -0.70 8.00
CA SER A 28 1.40 -0.36 9.33
C SER A 28 2.45 0.28 10.25
N GLY A 29 3.73 -0.03 10.05
CA GLY A 29 4.87 0.52 10.76
C GLY A 29 5.21 1.97 10.41
N VAL A 30 4.78 2.48 9.24
CA VAL A 30 5.04 3.86 8.79
C VAL A 30 4.57 4.88 9.83
N LYS A 31 3.38 4.63 10.42
CA LYS A 31 2.83 5.49 11.47
C LYS A 31 3.79 5.62 12.65
N ARG A 32 4.37 4.51 13.11
CA ARG A 32 5.26 4.49 14.28
C ARG A 32 6.48 5.37 14.03
N ILE A 33 7.09 5.26 12.86
CA ILE A 33 8.30 6.01 12.47
C ILE A 33 8.06 7.52 12.64
N PHE A 34 7.02 8.07 12.01
CA PHE A 34 6.78 9.52 12.03
C PHE A 34 6.04 10.03 13.27
N SER A 35 5.41 9.15 14.06
CA SER A 35 4.69 9.57 15.28
C SER A 35 5.61 9.94 16.45
N THR A 36 6.85 9.43 16.47
CA THR A 36 7.77 9.61 17.61
C THR A 36 9.12 10.21 17.23
N SER A 37 9.37 10.47 15.94
CA SER A 37 10.67 10.93 15.46
C SER A 37 10.60 12.34 14.88
N ASN A 38 11.62 13.16 15.16
CA ASN A 38 11.85 14.43 14.48
C ASN A 38 12.38 14.23 13.05
N MET A 39 12.00 13.14 12.39
CA MET A 39 12.43 12.83 11.02
C MET A 39 11.97 13.93 10.07
N PRO A 40 12.78 14.31 9.08
CA PRO A 40 12.35 15.27 8.06
C PRO A 40 11.18 14.72 7.23
N MET A 41 10.61 15.58 6.38
CA MET A 41 9.62 15.14 5.38
C MET A 41 10.26 14.02 4.52
N PRO A 42 9.55 12.89 4.30
CA PRO A 42 10.12 11.78 3.55
C PRO A 42 10.38 12.16 2.09
N THR A 43 11.49 11.67 1.57
CA THR A 43 11.92 11.87 0.17
C THR A 43 12.18 10.55 -0.56
N GLN A 44 12.13 9.44 0.16
CA GLN A 44 12.37 8.10 -0.35
C GLN A 44 11.29 7.15 0.15
N ARG A 45 11.09 6.08 -0.61
CA ARG A 45 10.23 4.96 -0.22
C ARG A 45 10.71 4.24 1.04
N SER A 46 9.79 3.51 1.66
CA SER A 46 10.04 2.66 2.81
C SER A 46 10.82 1.39 2.44
N GLU A 47 11.66 0.94 3.36
CA GLU A 47 12.48 -0.26 3.22
C GLU A 47 11.65 -1.55 3.05
N TYR A 48 10.42 -1.61 3.57
CA TYR A 48 9.58 -2.82 3.47
C TYR A 48 9.22 -3.19 2.02
N LEU A 49 9.29 -2.23 1.08
CA LEU A 49 9.06 -2.50 -0.33
C LEU A 49 10.22 -3.27 -0.97
N LYS A 50 11.42 -3.27 -0.36
CA LYS A 50 12.54 -4.08 -0.84
C LYS A 50 12.17 -5.56 -0.71
N GLY A 51 12.02 -6.21 -1.85
CA GLY A 51 11.66 -7.61 -1.92
C GLY A 51 10.20 -7.93 -1.62
N ALA A 52 9.30 -6.94 -1.58
CA ALA A 52 7.88 -7.19 -1.36
C ALA A 52 7.23 -8.14 -2.39
N LEU A 53 7.80 -8.22 -3.59
CA LEU A 53 7.34 -9.10 -4.68
C LEU A 53 8.36 -10.18 -5.05
N ASN A 54 9.39 -10.43 -4.22
CA ASN A 54 10.44 -11.41 -4.54
C ASN A 54 9.88 -12.83 -4.63
N ASP A 55 9.03 -13.23 -3.68
CA ASP A 55 8.43 -14.58 -3.69
C ASP A 55 7.59 -14.80 -4.96
N LEU A 56 6.92 -13.75 -5.45
CA LEU A 56 6.15 -13.80 -6.69
C LEU A 56 7.05 -13.88 -7.92
N ALA A 57 8.19 -13.17 -7.92
CA ALA A 57 9.18 -13.26 -8.99
C ALA A 57 9.80 -14.67 -9.07
N VAL A 58 10.18 -15.24 -7.92
CA VAL A 58 10.68 -16.61 -7.84
C VAL A 58 9.63 -17.61 -8.34
N PHE A 59 8.37 -17.48 -7.90
CA PHE A 59 7.29 -18.33 -8.40
C PHE A 59 7.15 -18.25 -9.92
N ARG A 60 7.10 -17.04 -10.48
CA ARG A 60 6.95 -16.81 -11.92
C ARG A 60 8.06 -17.52 -12.71
N ASP A 61 9.29 -17.33 -12.29
CA ASP A 61 10.46 -17.84 -13.00
C ASP A 61 10.54 -19.37 -12.89
N GLU A 62 10.29 -19.91 -11.70
CA GLU A 62 10.34 -21.36 -11.44
C GLU A 62 9.19 -22.13 -12.08
N ALA A 63 7.95 -21.63 -11.98
CA ALA A 63 6.77 -22.32 -12.51
C ALA A 63 6.87 -22.55 -14.03
N VAL A 64 7.41 -21.58 -14.76
CA VAL A 64 7.67 -21.69 -16.19
C VAL A 64 8.89 -22.59 -16.46
N ARG A 65 9.98 -22.42 -15.69
CA ARG A 65 11.23 -23.18 -15.88
C ARG A 65 11.02 -24.69 -15.75
N VAL A 66 10.22 -25.13 -14.78
CA VAL A 66 9.95 -26.57 -14.55
C VAL A 66 8.77 -27.10 -15.37
N GLY A 67 8.14 -26.25 -16.19
CA GLY A 67 6.98 -26.63 -17.01
C GLY A 67 5.71 -26.92 -16.20
N ALA A 68 5.61 -26.41 -14.97
CA ALA A 68 4.42 -26.58 -14.14
C ALA A 68 3.22 -25.77 -14.65
N LEU A 69 3.49 -24.63 -15.29
CA LEU A 69 2.49 -23.77 -15.94
C LEU A 69 3.02 -23.31 -17.29
N SER A 70 2.14 -23.13 -18.26
CA SER A 70 2.46 -22.35 -19.46
C SER A 70 2.73 -20.87 -19.09
N LYS A 71 3.38 -20.14 -20.00
CA LYS A 71 3.66 -18.71 -19.79
C LYS A 71 2.37 -17.91 -19.57
N ASP A 72 1.30 -18.22 -20.29
CA ASP A 72 0.04 -17.50 -20.22
C ASP A 72 -0.72 -17.82 -18.92
N GLU A 73 -0.73 -19.09 -18.48
CA GLU A 73 -1.29 -19.48 -17.20
C GLU A 73 -0.53 -18.85 -16.03
N CYS A 74 0.81 -18.89 -16.07
CA CYS A 74 1.64 -18.25 -15.07
C CYS A 74 1.38 -16.74 -15.00
N LYS A 75 1.30 -16.07 -16.16
CA LYS A 75 0.95 -14.65 -16.23
C LYS A 75 -0.42 -14.38 -15.63
N ALA A 76 -1.43 -15.18 -15.93
CA ALA A 76 -2.76 -15.02 -15.37
C ALA A 76 -2.77 -15.15 -13.84
N VAL A 77 -2.06 -16.14 -13.28
CA VAL A 77 -1.91 -16.31 -11.82
C VAL A 77 -1.18 -15.12 -11.20
N VAL A 78 -0.08 -14.67 -11.79
CA VAL A 78 0.71 -13.53 -11.29
C VAL A 78 -0.12 -12.25 -11.25
N VAL A 79 -0.86 -11.96 -12.33
CA VAL A 79 -1.73 -10.78 -12.40
C VAL A 79 -2.82 -10.83 -11.33
N GLU A 80 -3.45 -11.98 -11.14
CA GLU A 80 -4.47 -12.18 -10.10
C GLU A 80 -3.90 -12.00 -8.69
N VAL A 81 -2.71 -12.55 -8.41
CA VAL A 81 -2.02 -12.36 -7.13
C VAL A 81 -1.71 -10.88 -6.88
N ILE A 82 -1.20 -10.16 -7.87
CA ILE A 82 -0.93 -8.72 -7.74
C ILE A 82 -2.22 -7.95 -7.45
N HIS A 83 -3.29 -8.25 -8.18
CA HIS A 83 -4.57 -7.59 -7.99
C HIS A 83 -5.09 -7.76 -6.57
N GLU A 84 -5.08 -9.00 -6.04
CA GLU A 84 -5.53 -9.28 -4.67
C GLU A 84 -4.59 -8.73 -3.60
N ALA A 85 -3.27 -8.83 -3.79
CA ALA A 85 -2.29 -8.21 -2.89
C ALA A 85 -2.43 -6.66 -2.87
N THR A 86 -2.75 -6.05 -4.00
CA THR A 86 -3.00 -4.60 -4.10
C THR A 86 -4.24 -4.20 -3.31
N LYS A 87 -5.32 -4.99 -3.36
CA LYS A 87 -6.50 -4.78 -2.49
C LYS A 87 -6.14 -4.88 -1.01
N GLY A 88 -5.32 -5.85 -0.64
CA GLY A 88 -4.81 -6.00 0.72
C GLY A 88 -3.99 -4.79 1.19
N LEU A 89 -3.03 -4.35 0.35
CA LEU A 89 -2.25 -3.14 0.61
C LEU A 89 -3.14 -1.90 0.72
N HIS A 90 -4.15 -1.78 -0.15
CA HIS A 90 -5.13 -0.70 -0.10
C HIS A 90 -5.87 -0.65 1.24
N ALA A 91 -6.38 -1.78 1.73
CA ALA A 91 -7.00 -1.85 3.05
C ALA A 91 -6.03 -1.44 4.17
N ALA A 92 -4.77 -1.88 4.10
CA ALA A 92 -3.75 -1.53 5.08
C ALA A 92 -3.41 -0.02 5.08
N VAL A 93 -3.23 0.57 3.90
CA VAL A 93 -2.98 2.02 3.72
C VAL A 93 -4.16 2.85 4.25
N LYS A 94 -5.39 2.46 3.90
CA LYS A 94 -6.61 3.10 4.40
C LYS A 94 -6.68 3.08 5.93
N HIS A 95 -6.35 1.95 6.54
CA HIS A 95 -6.27 1.82 7.99
C HIS A 95 -5.20 2.71 8.63
N VAL A 96 -4.01 2.82 8.03
CA VAL A 96 -2.94 3.72 8.49
C VAL A 96 -3.38 5.18 8.47
N LEU A 97 -3.97 5.62 7.34
CA LEU A 97 -4.47 6.99 7.18
C LEU A 97 -5.56 7.33 8.20
N ALA A 98 -6.56 6.45 8.36
CA ALA A 98 -7.62 6.64 9.35
C ALA A 98 -7.06 6.73 10.78
N ASN A 99 -6.08 5.89 11.12
CA ASN A 99 -5.42 5.94 12.42
C ASN A 99 -4.59 7.20 12.66
N ALA A 100 -3.90 7.69 11.63
CA ALA A 100 -3.14 8.93 11.71
C ALA A 100 -4.08 10.13 11.93
N LYS A 101 -5.21 10.16 11.22
CA LYS A 101 -6.27 11.17 11.40
C LYS A 101 -6.83 11.18 12.82
N ARG A 102 -7.32 10.02 13.31
CA ARG A 102 -7.89 9.91 14.67
C ARG A 102 -6.90 10.34 15.76
N GLN A 103 -5.62 10.01 15.58
CA GLN A 103 -4.57 10.42 16.52
C GLN A 103 -4.36 11.94 16.50
N GLN A 104 -4.30 12.56 15.32
CA GLN A 104 -4.17 14.00 15.19
C GLN A 104 -5.36 14.73 15.83
N GLU A 105 -6.60 14.31 15.53
CA GLU A 105 -7.81 14.89 16.11
C GLU A 105 -7.83 14.79 17.64
N SER A 106 -7.35 13.67 18.20
CA SER A 106 -7.24 13.47 19.65
C SER A 106 -6.21 14.41 20.27
N LEU A 107 -5.05 14.61 19.63
CA LEU A 107 -4.01 15.53 20.07
C LEU A 107 -4.48 16.98 19.99
N ASP A 108 -5.17 17.36 18.91
CA ASP A 108 -5.70 18.72 18.73
C ASP A 108 -6.76 19.05 19.78
N LYS A 109 -7.63 18.09 20.12
CA LYS A 109 -8.58 18.24 21.23
C LYS A 109 -7.86 18.42 22.57
N LEU A 110 -6.82 17.63 22.84
CA LEU A 110 -6.03 17.73 24.07
C LEU A 110 -5.28 19.07 24.18
N ASN A 111 -4.68 19.53 23.08
CA ASN A 111 -3.93 20.80 23.04
C ASN A 111 -4.85 22.01 23.21
N ARG A 112 -6.03 22.01 22.57
CA ARG A 112 -7.07 23.02 22.79
C ARG A 112 -7.47 23.11 24.25
N ASN A 113 -7.70 21.97 24.90
CA ASN A 113 -8.05 21.91 26.32
C ASN A 113 -6.92 22.42 27.24
N LYS A 114 -5.66 22.35 26.80
CA LYS A 114 -4.48 22.80 27.55
C LYS A 114 -4.00 24.21 27.15
N ALA A 115 -4.73 24.92 26.28
CA ALA A 115 -4.32 26.19 25.69
C ALA A 115 -2.89 26.19 25.11
N LYS A 116 -2.44 25.02 24.62
CA LYS A 116 -1.12 24.87 24.00
C LYS A 116 -1.22 25.19 22.51
N ALA A 117 -0.21 25.89 21.99
CA ALA A 117 -0.05 26.09 20.55
C ALA A 117 0.03 24.74 19.82
N ALA A 118 -0.39 24.73 18.55
CA ALA A 118 -0.26 23.56 17.69
C ALA A 118 1.23 23.16 17.58
N PRO A 119 1.54 21.85 17.57
CA PRO A 119 2.91 21.39 17.39
C PRO A 119 3.45 21.86 16.03
N ALA A 120 4.70 22.34 16.02
CA ALA A 120 5.41 22.69 14.78
C ALA A 120 5.69 21.44 13.93
N ASP A 121 5.78 20.27 14.58
CA ASP A 121 5.92 19.02 13.89
C ASP A 121 4.58 18.51 13.35
N LYS A 122 4.60 17.96 12.13
CA LYS A 122 3.41 17.52 11.40
C LYS A 122 3.45 16.02 11.06
N PRO A 123 3.37 15.12 12.06
CA PRO A 123 3.49 13.67 11.85
C PRO A 123 2.54 13.11 10.80
N ARG A 124 1.30 13.61 10.78
CA ARG A 124 0.28 13.13 9.86
C ARG A 124 0.60 13.44 8.40
N GLU A 125 1.07 14.65 8.12
CA GLU A 125 1.47 15.05 6.77
C GLU A 125 2.64 14.18 6.29
N LYS A 126 3.63 13.90 7.15
CA LYS A 126 4.73 12.98 6.83
C LYS A 126 4.27 11.56 6.53
N ILE A 127 3.31 11.03 7.30
CA ILE A 127 2.72 9.71 7.03
C ILE A 127 2.06 9.69 5.65
N VAL A 128 1.26 10.71 5.31
CA VAL A 128 0.62 10.82 3.99
C VAL A 128 1.68 10.84 2.87
N MET A 129 2.72 11.65 3.03
CA MET A 129 3.79 11.75 2.02
C MET A 129 4.60 10.45 1.89
N GLN A 130 4.86 9.73 2.99
CA GLN A 130 5.53 8.43 2.91
C GLN A 130 4.69 7.43 2.14
N LEU A 131 3.38 7.33 2.44
CA LEU A 131 2.48 6.42 1.75
C LEU A 131 2.35 6.74 0.26
N TYR A 132 2.37 8.03 -0.10
CA TYR A 132 2.44 8.46 -1.49
C TYR A 132 3.71 7.90 -2.18
N LEU A 133 4.90 8.11 -1.60
CA LEU A 133 6.15 7.60 -2.16
C LEU A 133 6.15 6.06 -2.29
N ASP A 134 5.63 5.39 -1.27
CA ASP A 134 5.58 3.93 -1.21
C ASP A 134 4.67 3.34 -2.29
N VAL A 135 3.48 3.91 -2.50
CA VAL A 135 2.53 3.45 -3.51
C VAL A 135 3.02 3.71 -4.93
N HIS A 136 3.70 4.84 -5.17
CA HIS A 136 4.30 5.13 -6.48
C HIS A 136 5.39 4.13 -6.84
N GLU A 137 6.30 3.82 -5.90
CA GLU A 137 7.29 2.76 -6.12
C GLU A 137 6.61 1.41 -6.34
N TYR A 138 5.63 1.05 -5.51
CA TYR A 138 4.92 -0.23 -5.66
C TYR A 138 4.35 -0.37 -7.07
N GLY A 139 3.72 0.68 -7.60
CA GLY A 139 3.22 0.72 -8.98
C GLY A 139 4.32 0.55 -10.04
N ASP A 140 5.53 1.05 -9.78
CA ASP A 140 6.67 0.86 -10.67
C ASP A 140 7.19 -0.58 -10.65
N MET A 141 7.18 -1.22 -9.48
CA MET A 141 7.51 -2.64 -9.34
C MET A 141 6.53 -3.55 -10.11
N LEU A 142 5.24 -3.19 -10.19
CA LEU A 142 4.21 -3.97 -10.91
C LEU A 142 4.52 -4.13 -12.41
N ARG A 143 5.24 -3.18 -13.02
CA ARG A 143 5.63 -3.26 -14.44
C ARG A 143 6.48 -4.49 -14.73
N GLY A 144 7.32 -4.91 -13.78
CA GLY A 144 8.14 -6.11 -13.89
C GLY A 144 7.34 -7.41 -13.98
N PHE A 145 6.04 -7.37 -13.70
CA PHE A 145 5.12 -8.50 -13.76
C PHE A 145 4.09 -8.38 -14.90
N GLY A 146 4.26 -7.37 -15.78
CA GLY A 146 3.35 -7.13 -16.90
C GLY A 146 1.99 -6.56 -16.48
N VAL A 147 1.88 -6.02 -15.27
CA VAL A 147 0.68 -5.30 -14.81
C VAL A 147 0.81 -3.82 -15.18
N ASN A 148 -0.16 -3.32 -15.94
CA ASN A 148 -0.24 -1.90 -16.24
C ASN A 148 -1.02 -1.19 -15.12
N LYS A 149 -0.30 -0.35 -14.38
CA LYS A 149 -0.83 0.45 -13.28
C LYS A 149 -1.92 1.44 -13.68
N GLU A 150 -2.02 1.80 -14.95
CA GLU A 150 -3.06 2.70 -15.49
C GLU A 150 -4.39 1.97 -15.74
N THR A 151 -4.37 0.63 -15.83
CA THR A 151 -5.55 -0.18 -16.16
C THR A 151 -5.96 -1.14 -15.04
N ASP A 152 -5.09 -1.40 -14.06
CA ASP A 152 -5.45 -2.23 -12.91
C ASP A 152 -6.32 -1.44 -11.92
N GLU A 153 -7.58 -1.85 -11.78
CA GLU A 153 -8.55 -1.12 -10.96
C GLU A 153 -8.23 -1.13 -9.45
N ALA A 154 -7.59 -2.18 -8.94
CA ALA A 154 -7.17 -2.23 -7.53
C ALA A 154 -6.07 -1.19 -7.27
N PHE A 155 -5.09 -1.11 -8.16
CA PHE A 155 -4.02 -0.12 -8.06
C PHE A 155 -4.52 1.29 -8.30
N LYS A 156 -5.45 1.53 -9.23
CA LYS A 156 -6.06 2.84 -9.44
C LYS A 156 -6.76 3.35 -8.18
N ALA A 157 -7.51 2.49 -7.49
CA ALA A 157 -8.15 2.84 -6.23
C ALA A 157 -7.12 3.22 -5.15
N LEU A 158 -6.07 2.40 -4.99
CA LEU A 158 -4.96 2.67 -4.07
C LEU A 158 -4.23 3.99 -4.40
N LEU A 159 -3.95 4.22 -5.68
CA LEU A 159 -3.24 5.40 -6.17
C LEU A 159 -4.08 6.67 -5.96
N ALA A 160 -5.37 6.62 -6.28
CA ALA A 160 -6.29 7.73 -6.03
C ALA A 160 -6.33 8.10 -4.54
N LEU A 161 -6.45 7.11 -3.66
CA LEU A 161 -6.45 7.32 -2.20
C LEU A 161 -5.22 8.12 -1.73
N VAL A 162 -4.01 7.75 -2.15
CA VAL A 162 -2.80 8.45 -1.72
C VAL A 162 -2.57 9.76 -2.44
N ASN A 163 -2.94 9.88 -3.72
CA ASN A 163 -2.79 11.11 -4.49
C ASN A 163 -3.68 12.21 -3.94
N ASP A 164 -4.96 11.94 -3.69
CA ASP A 164 -5.90 12.93 -3.15
C ASP A 164 -5.43 13.45 -1.80
N ARG A 165 -4.93 12.56 -0.94
CA ARG A 165 -4.36 12.91 0.38
C ARG A 165 -3.07 13.71 0.24
N ALA A 166 -2.16 13.32 -0.64
CA ALA A 166 -0.91 14.01 -0.86
C ALA A 166 -1.13 15.41 -1.45
N GLN A 167 -2.01 15.56 -2.43
CA GLN A 167 -2.38 16.86 -3.00
C GLN A 167 -2.97 17.79 -1.92
N TRP A 168 -3.83 17.26 -1.05
CA TRP A 168 -4.33 18.04 0.08
C TRP A 168 -3.22 18.53 1.02
N VAL A 169 -2.22 17.68 1.32
CA VAL A 169 -1.05 18.06 2.13
C VAL A 169 -0.17 19.10 1.41
N LEU A 170 0.10 18.92 0.12
CA LEU A 170 0.90 19.83 -0.69
C LEU A 170 0.24 21.22 -0.82
N ASN A 171 -1.09 21.28 -0.79
CA ASN A 171 -1.86 22.52 -0.74
C ASN A 171 -2.06 23.03 0.69
N GLU A 172 -1.13 22.73 1.61
CA GLU A 172 -1.15 23.18 3.01
C GLU A 172 -2.44 22.84 3.77
N CYS A 173 -3.06 21.71 3.43
CA CYS A 173 -4.32 21.26 4.01
C CYS A 173 -5.50 22.25 3.79
N GLN A 174 -5.46 23.06 2.74
CA GLN A 174 -6.56 23.96 2.39
C GLN A 174 -7.79 23.20 1.90
N GLY A 175 -8.98 23.62 2.36
CA GLY A 175 -10.26 23.02 2.00
C GLY A 175 -10.61 21.75 2.78
N PRO A 176 -11.78 21.13 2.50
CA PRO A 176 -12.18 19.88 3.14
C PRO A 176 -11.19 18.78 2.78
N GLU A 177 -10.82 17.98 3.78
CA GLU A 177 -10.04 16.76 3.53
C GLU A 177 -10.83 15.85 2.57
N PRO A 178 -10.17 15.25 1.56
CA PRO A 178 -10.88 14.39 0.63
C PRO A 178 -11.50 13.18 1.36
N ALA A 179 -12.58 12.62 0.84
CA ALA A 179 -13.25 11.47 1.43
C ALA A 179 -12.44 10.18 1.24
N ASP A 180 -12.74 9.13 2.01
CA ASP A 180 -12.15 7.79 1.85
C ASP A 180 -12.90 6.95 0.78
N THR A 181 -13.30 7.59 -0.33
CA THR A 181 -14.30 7.08 -1.31
C THR A 181 -13.81 6.02 -2.29
N HIS A 182 -12.54 5.61 -2.19
CA HIS A 182 -11.96 4.58 -3.05
C HIS A 182 -11.69 3.29 -2.27
#